data_AF-A0A834H1U6-F1
#
_entry.id   AF-A0A834H1U6-F1
#
_cell.length_a   1.000
_cell.length_b   1.000
_cell.length_c   1.000
_cell.angle_alpha   90.00
_cell.angle_beta   90.00
_cell.angle_gamma   90.00
#
_symmetry.space_group_name_H-M   'P 1'
#
loop_
_entity.id
_entity.type
_entity.pdbx_description
1 polymer ?
#
loop_
_entity_poly.entity_id
_entity_poly.type
_entity_poly.pdbx_seq_one_letter_code
_entity_poly.pdbx_strand_id
1 'polypeptide(L)'
;MGVPIAAWPMYADQHRNAFLVTNILKVSLAVKTMEQSEEIVTSSTIVGVVERLMASKEGKEMTKRAKEIGAAVQLAMEEGEVSRLELDSFNAHITRLPMAITPQAKFQMNGDPF
;
A
#
# COMPACT_ATOMS: atom_id res chain seq x y z
N MET A 1 -7.47 7.24 5.59
CA MET A 1 -6.45 8.29 5.84
C MET A 1 -5.90 8.75 4.50
N GLY A 2 -5.71 10.06 4.31
CA GLY A 2 -5.28 10.65 3.05
C GLY A 2 -4.11 11.61 3.25
N VAL A 3 -2.90 11.08 3.17
CA VAL A 3 -1.65 11.78 3.47
C VAL A 3 -0.81 11.85 2.19
N PRO A 4 -0.24 13.01 1.84
CA PRO A 4 0.65 13.12 0.69
C PRO A 4 1.98 12.40 0.96
N ILE A 5 2.63 11.89 -0.10
CA ILE A 5 3.79 11.00 0.03
C ILE A 5 5.07 11.67 -0.51
N ALA A 6 6.18 11.52 0.20
CA ALA A 6 7.52 11.71 -0.37
C ALA A 6 7.99 10.35 -0.91
N ALA A 7 7.82 10.11 -2.22
CA ALA A 7 8.07 8.82 -2.82
C ALA A 7 9.58 8.56 -2.95
N TRP A 8 10.09 7.61 -2.18
CA TRP A 8 11.50 7.20 -2.19
C TRP A 8 11.61 5.70 -2.49
N PRO A 9 11.60 5.30 -3.78
CA PRO A 9 11.69 3.90 -4.15
C PRO A 9 13.10 3.34 -3.88
N MET A 10 13.15 2.13 -3.32
CA MET A 10 14.39 1.39 -3.04
C MET A 10 14.51 0.12 -3.88
N TYR A 11 13.41 -0.62 -4.09
CA TYR A 11 13.46 -1.90 -4.81
C TYR A 11 12.11 -2.36 -5.39
N ALA A 12 12.16 -3.33 -6.32
CA ALA A 12 11.03 -4.06 -6.89
C ALA A 12 9.95 -3.16 -7.51
N ASP A 13 8.69 -3.34 -7.11
CA ASP A 13 7.52 -2.64 -7.63
C ASP A 13 7.43 -1.19 -7.14
N GLN A 14 8.26 -0.79 -6.18
CA GLN A 14 8.24 0.56 -5.61
C GLN A 14 8.48 1.64 -6.67
N HIS A 15 9.27 1.38 -7.72
CA HIS A 15 9.44 2.34 -8.83
C HIS A 15 8.13 2.58 -9.58
N ARG A 16 7.33 1.52 -9.81
CA ARG A 16 6.01 1.62 -10.45
C ARG A 16 5.01 2.29 -9.52
N ASN A 17 5.06 1.96 -8.23
CA ASN A 17 4.19 2.60 -7.23
C ASN A 17 4.51 4.08 -7.09
N ALA A 18 5.79 4.47 -7.10
CA ALA A 18 6.23 5.87 -7.10
C ALA A 18 5.75 6.63 -8.34
N PHE A 19 5.78 6.00 -9.52
CA PHE A 19 5.20 6.57 -10.74
C PHE A 19 3.69 6.74 -10.63
N LEU A 20 2.97 5.71 -10.14
CA LEU A 20 1.53 5.75 -9.92
C LEU A 20 1.15 6.93 -8.99
N VAL A 21 1.78 7.05 -7.83
CA VAL A 21 1.41 8.09 -6.86
C VAL A 21 1.82 9.51 -7.30
N THR A 22 2.92 9.64 -8.06
CA THR A 22 3.46 10.95 -8.48
C THR A 22 2.81 11.45 -9.77
N ASN A 23 2.75 10.61 -10.80
CA ASN A 23 2.39 11.03 -12.16
C ASN A 23 0.89 10.86 -12.43
N ILE A 24 0.28 9.80 -11.88
CA ILE A 24 -1.12 9.46 -12.16
C ILE A 24 -2.03 10.06 -11.08
N LEU A 25 -1.84 9.65 -9.83
CA LEU A 25 -2.68 10.10 -8.70
C LEU A 25 -2.33 11.52 -8.25
N LYS A 26 -1.11 11.98 -8.53
CA LYS A 26 -0.59 13.32 -8.19
C LYS A 26 -0.77 13.67 -6.71
N VAL A 27 -0.45 12.70 -5.85
CA VAL A 27 -0.48 12.80 -4.38
C VAL A 27 0.90 12.74 -3.74
N SER A 28 1.96 12.74 -4.54
CA SER A 28 3.33 12.61 -4.05
C SER A 28 4.34 13.44 -4.81
N LEU A 29 5.49 13.68 -4.17
CA LEU A 29 6.71 14.15 -4.79
C LEU A 29 7.76 13.03 -4.77
N ALA A 30 8.41 12.80 -5.91
CA ALA A 30 9.52 11.86 -5.96
C ALA A 30 10.75 12.48 -5.27
N VAL A 31 11.28 11.80 -4.25
CA VAL A 31 12.59 12.10 -3.66
C VAL A 31 13.71 11.62 -4.59
N LYS A 32 13.45 10.51 -5.30
CA LYS A 32 14.40 9.87 -6.20
C LYS A 32 13.65 9.32 -7.41
N THR A 33 14.15 9.57 -8.62
CA THR A 33 13.58 9.00 -9.85
C THR A 33 14.15 7.60 -10.11
N MET A 34 13.52 6.87 -11.04
CA MET A 34 14.03 5.55 -11.47
C MET A 34 15.41 5.66 -12.13
N GLU A 35 15.65 6.72 -12.89
CA GLU A 35 16.94 6.99 -13.54
C GLU A 35 18.05 7.25 -12.51
N GLN A 36 17.69 7.86 -11.38
CA GLN A 36 18.64 8.17 -10.30
C GLN A 36 18.82 7.02 -9.31
N SER A 37 18.22 5.83 -9.52
CA SER A 37 18.06 4.76 -8.51
C SER A 37 19.35 4.30 -7.80
N GLU A 38 20.53 4.50 -8.36
CA GLU A 38 21.83 4.19 -7.74
C GLU A 38 22.52 5.40 -7.09
N GLU A 39 22.02 6.62 -7.32
CA GLU A 39 22.64 7.87 -6.83
C GLU A 39 22.34 8.12 -5.35
N ILE A 40 23.30 8.74 -4.65
CA ILE A 40 23.10 9.18 -3.27
C ILE A 40 22.29 10.49 -3.28
N VAL A 41 21.14 10.49 -2.60
CA VAL A 41 20.32 11.69 -2.43
C VAL A 41 20.96 12.58 -1.36
N THR A 42 21.23 13.84 -1.71
CA THR A 42 21.80 14.81 -0.77
C THR A 42 20.78 15.30 0.26
N SER A 43 21.26 15.77 1.41
CA SER A 43 20.39 16.38 2.43
C SER A 43 19.63 17.59 1.92
N SER A 44 20.25 18.41 1.05
CA SER A 44 19.60 19.57 0.42
C SER A 44 18.38 19.17 -0.42
N THR A 45 18.46 18.07 -1.17
CA THR A 45 17.34 17.54 -1.95
C THR A 45 16.20 17.08 -1.04
N ILE A 46 16.53 16.40 0.07
CA ILE A 46 15.53 15.95 1.04
C ILE A 46 14.80 17.15 1.65
N VAL A 47 15.54 18.17 2.10
CA VAL A 47 14.95 19.40 2.66
C VAL A 47 14.02 20.06 1.64
N GLY A 48 14.47 20.22 0.39
CA GLY A 48 13.66 20.82 -0.66
C GLY A 48 12.36 20.05 -0.94
N VAL A 49 12.40 18.71 -0.97
CA VAL A 49 11.20 17.88 -1.15
C VAL A 49 10.24 18.02 0.04
N VAL A 50 10.76 17.98 1.27
CA VAL A 50 9.94 18.11 2.49
C VAL A 50 9.29 19.48 2.56
N GLU A 51 10.05 20.56 2.33
CA GLU A 51 9.52 21.93 2.32
C GLU A 51 8.46 22.10 1.23
N ARG A 52 8.71 21.58 0.03
CA ARG A 52 7.73 21.62 -1.06
C ARG A 52 6.47 20.83 -0.71
N LEU A 53 6.59 19.66 -0.11
CA LEU A 53 5.43 18.84 0.26
C LEU A 53 4.59 19.48 1.38
N MET A 54 5.23 20.15 2.35
CA MET A 54 4.57 20.63 3.56
C MET A 54 4.13 22.11 3.49
N ALA A 55 4.91 22.97 2.84
CA ALA A 55 4.73 24.42 2.90
C ALA A 55 4.28 25.06 1.57
N SER A 56 4.43 24.37 0.44
CA SER A 56 4.08 24.93 -0.87
C SER A 56 2.57 24.84 -1.19
N LYS A 57 2.13 25.62 -2.18
CA LYS A 57 0.77 25.52 -2.74
C LYS A 57 0.50 24.14 -3.35
N GLU A 58 1.48 23.61 -4.07
CA GLU A 58 1.40 22.28 -4.67
C GLU A 58 1.26 21.18 -3.62
N GLY A 59 2.01 21.26 -2.52
CA GLY A 59 1.90 20.32 -1.40
C GLY A 59 0.51 20.32 -0.74
N LYS A 60 -0.11 21.51 -0.63
CA LYS A 60 -1.50 21.64 -0.17
C LYS A 60 -2.50 20.99 -1.14
N GLU A 61 -2.30 21.14 -2.43
CA GLU A 61 -3.13 20.49 -3.47
C GLU A 61 -2.97 18.96 -3.43
N MET A 62 -1.74 18.46 -3.28
CA MET A 62 -1.47 17.03 -3.09
C MET A 62 -2.15 16.49 -1.84
N THR A 63 -2.11 17.24 -0.73
CA THR A 63 -2.80 16.87 0.51
C THR A 63 -4.31 16.78 0.31
N LYS A 64 -4.91 17.74 -0.43
CA LYS A 64 -6.33 17.72 -0.75
C LYS A 64 -6.69 16.46 -1.56
N ARG A 65 -5.95 16.16 -2.63
CA ARG A 65 -6.16 14.95 -3.45
C ARG A 65 -5.99 13.68 -2.64
N ALA A 66 -4.98 13.62 -1.78
CA ALA A 66 -4.75 12.46 -0.92
C ALA A 66 -5.93 12.21 0.02
N LYS A 67 -6.55 13.27 0.58
CA LYS A 67 -7.77 13.17 1.39
C LYS A 67 -8.97 12.68 0.58
N GLU A 68 -9.15 13.17 -0.64
CA GLU A 68 -10.23 12.75 -1.54
C GLU A 68 -10.11 11.25 -1.89
N ILE A 69 -8.91 10.81 -2.30
CA ILE A 69 -8.64 9.38 -2.56
C ILE A 69 -8.84 8.56 -1.30
N GLY A 70 -8.33 9.03 -0.15
CA GLY A 70 -8.48 8.34 1.12
C GLY A 70 -9.94 8.18 1.56
N ALA A 71 -10.81 9.14 1.25
CA ALA A 71 -12.25 9.05 1.48
C ALA A 71 -12.92 8.08 0.50
N ALA A 72 -12.57 8.14 -0.79
CA ALA A 72 -13.11 7.23 -1.80
C ALA A 72 -12.77 5.76 -1.50
N VAL A 73 -11.55 5.49 -1.02
CA VAL A 73 -11.15 4.13 -0.59
C VAL A 73 -11.95 3.68 0.63
N GLN A 74 -12.23 4.58 1.59
CA GLN A 74 -13.05 4.24 2.75
C GLN A 74 -14.49 3.89 2.33
N LEU A 75 -15.09 4.69 1.45
CA LEU A 75 -16.42 4.42 0.89
C LEU A 75 -16.44 3.07 0.18
N ALA A 76 -15.46 2.77 -0.69
CA ALA A 76 -15.42 1.51 -1.43
C ALA A 76 -15.35 0.25 -0.53
N MET A 77 -14.97 0.40 0.73
CA MET A 77 -14.92 -0.70 1.72
C MET A 77 -16.22 -0.86 2.53
N GLU A 78 -17.20 0.03 2.36
CA GLU A 78 -18.49 -0.05 3.05
C GLU A 78 -19.32 -1.26 2.56
N GLU A 79 -20.25 -1.72 3.40
CA GLU A 79 -21.13 -2.84 3.06
C GLU A 79 -22.02 -2.50 1.86
N GLY A 80 -22.09 -3.42 0.89
CA GLY A 80 -22.86 -3.23 -0.35
C GLY A 80 -22.09 -2.54 -1.48
N GLU A 81 -20.87 -2.05 -1.23
CA GLU A 81 -20.01 -1.51 -2.28
C GLU A 81 -19.29 -2.61 -3.06
N VAL A 82 -18.96 -2.34 -4.33
CA VAL A 82 -18.44 -3.35 -5.26
C VAL A 82 -17.20 -4.04 -4.71
N SER A 83 -16.23 -3.30 -4.17
CA SER A 83 -15.01 -3.91 -3.62
C SER A 83 -15.30 -4.84 -2.43
N ARG A 84 -16.33 -4.55 -1.63
CA ARG A 84 -16.74 -5.39 -0.51
C ARG A 84 -17.48 -6.64 -1.00
N LEU A 85 -18.37 -6.47 -1.99
CA LEU A 85 -19.10 -7.58 -2.62
C LEU A 85 -18.16 -8.57 -3.32
N GLU A 86 -17.14 -8.08 -4.02
CA GLU A 86 -16.14 -8.95 -4.67
C GLU A 86 -15.35 -9.75 -3.63
N LEU A 87 -14.98 -9.14 -2.51
CA LEU A 87 -14.29 -9.82 -1.42
C LEU A 87 -15.19 -10.86 -0.73
N ASP A 88 -16.47 -10.53 -0.51
CA ASP A 88 -17.45 -11.44 0.08
C ASP A 88 -17.75 -12.62 -0.87
N SER A 89 -17.84 -12.36 -2.17
CA SER A 89 -17.96 -13.38 -3.23
C SER A 89 -16.75 -14.32 -3.23
N PHE A 90 -15.54 -13.77 -3.17
CA PHE A 90 -14.31 -14.54 -3.04
C PHE A 90 -14.31 -15.40 -1.77
N ASN A 91 -14.68 -14.83 -0.63
CA ASN A 91 -14.78 -15.55 0.64
C ASN A 91 -15.80 -16.69 0.57
N ALA A 92 -16.99 -16.44 0.02
CA ALA A 92 -18.02 -17.46 -0.20
C ALA A 92 -17.53 -18.57 -1.14
N HIS A 93 -16.70 -18.25 -2.13
CA HIS A 93 -16.12 -19.24 -3.04
C HIS A 93 -15.11 -20.16 -2.34
N ILE A 94 -14.16 -19.60 -1.56
CA ILE A 94 -13.12 -20.40 -0.90
C ILE A 94 -13.66 -21.21 0.29
N THR A 95 -14.71 -20.73 0.95
CA THR A 95 -15.36 -21.43 2.07
C THR A 95 -16.33 -22.53 1.61
N ARG A 96 -16.74 -22.53 0.33
CA ARG A 96 -17.52 -23.62 -0.29
C ARG A 96 -16.71 -24.90 -0.52
N LEU A 97 -15.38 -24.83 -0.48
CA LEU A 97 -14.56 -26.03 -0.52
C LEU A 97 -14.78 -26.80 0.80
N PRO A 98 -15.24 -28.06 0.78
CA PRO A 98 -15.23 -28.87 1.98
C PRO A 98 -13.79 -28.94 2.46
N MET A 99 -13.60 -28.71 3.75
CA MET A 99 -12.35 -28.86 4.47
C MET A 99 -11.92 -30.35 4.41
N ALA A 100 -11.45 -30.81 3.25
CA ALA A 100 -10.88 -32.13 3.04
C ALA A 100 -9.37 -32.09 3.34
N ILE A 101 -9.00 -31.51 4.47
CA ILE A 101 -7.71 -31.74 5.12
C ILE A 101 -8.00 -31.92 6.60
N THR A 102 -8.59 -33.06 6.94
CA THR A 102 -8.56 -33.57 8.31
C THR A 102 -7.09 -33.85 8.66
N PRO A 103 -6.55 -33.39 9.81
CA PRO A 103 -5.30 -33.92 10.32
C PRO A 103 -5.58 -35.33 10.86
N GLN A 104 -5.58 -36.34 9.99
CA GLN A 104 -5.38 -37.72 10.42
C GLN A 104 -3.89 -38.04 10.41
N ALA A 105 -3.23 -37.63 11.48
CA ALA A 105 -2.11 -38.38 12.04
C ALA A 105 -2.11 -38.08 13.54
N LYS A 106 -2.67 -39.01 14.33
CA LYS A 106 -2.41 -39.05 15.77
C LYS A 106 -0.90 -39.25 15.91
N PHE A 107 -0.17 -38.19 16.26
CA PHE A 107 1.18 -38.36 16.80
C PHE A 107 0.99 -38.96 18.18
N GLN A 108 1.07 -40.28 18.23
CA GLN A 108 1.02 -41.04 19.46
C GLN A 108 2.36 -40.80 20.15
N MET A 109 2.41 -39.74 20.97
CA MET A 109 3.45 -39.56 21.96
C MET A 109 3.25 -40.66 23.01
N ASN A 110 3.74 -41.86 22.70
CA ASN A 110 4.04 -42.83 23.74
C ASN A 110 5.16 -42.21 24.57
N GLY A 111 4.80 -41.77 25.77
CA GLY A 111 5.77 -41.49 26.80
C GLY A 111 6.44 -42.79 27.19
N ASP A 112 7.72 -42.89 26.88
CA ASP A 112 8.65 -43.68 27.67
C ASP A 112 9.64 -42.69 28.29
N PRO A 113 9.83 -42.69 29.62
CA PRO A 113 10.70 -41.75 30.30
C PRO A 113 12.14 -42.27 30.26
N PHE A 114 13.07 -41.50 29.68
CA PHE A 114 14.43 -41.24 30.18
C PHE A 114 15.04 -40.08 29.37
#